data_AF-A0A8I6RBU5-F1
#
_entry.id   AF-A0A8I6RBU5-F1
#
_cell.length_a   1.000
_cell.length_b   1.000
_cell.length_c   1.000
_cell.angle_alpha   90.00
_cell.angle_beta   90.00
_cell.angle_gamma   90.00
#
_symmetry.space_group_name_H-M   'P 1'
#
loop_
_entity.id
_entity.type
_entity.pdbx_description
1 polymer ?
#
loop_
_entity_poly.entity_id
_entity_poly.type
_entity_poly.pdbx_seq_one_letter_code
_entity_poly.pdbx_strand_id
1 'polypeptide(L)'
;MAAPNRIWMLCDDVKLLDGIIQFGFDNWNDISKYTGWDAKECEDRYIQRFITEPQNAELQELVKDWNEERKSDRLCPNNCFLSVPNKVNAYNYAKLVKLEDHLSFLAQEGCKKPPPIPHRRRFVNSYLPLPGHNPYRSDFDVEFDDKAEHILSLLYEPEDQDPAPVEPDKQDKQLIDEMKIALASIYNFRLSERFKRKIIIRNHALIDRRKTYNALQRFEISTVGKNLSTLLHLQRFISGPEFDYLYESLLHQNELKLRIQSYINYREQGIRFLSGIKTYDALNKKRSKYKAELRYNRIQLDEYGFRQVRCAAPLVLHNLPGYNLLEEGEKDLCSNARIIPETFYNFKQLLISECKKNNGLRLAQARQLIKIDVNKTRKIYDHLMSSKLIWQPR
;
A
#
# COMPACT_ATOMS: atom_id res chain seq x y z
N MET A 1 -34.56 34.35 -30.34
CA MET A 1 -34.61 32.88 -30.50
C MET A 1 -34.00 32.26 -29.25
N ALA A 2 -34.82 31.74 -28.35
CA ALA A 2 -34.34 31.14 -27.10
C ALA A 2 -33.61 29.82 -27.41
N ALA A 3 -32.42 29.64 -26.87
CA ALA A 3 -31.65 28.41 -27.00
C ALA A 3 -32.44 27.23 -26.40
N PRO A 4 -32.36 26.02 -26.98
CA PRO A 4 -33.08 24.86 -26.44
C PRO A 4 -32.61 24.59 -25.01
N ASN A 5 -33.56 24.49 -24.07
CA ASN A 5 -33.29 24.08 -22.69
C ASN A 5 -32.56 22.73 -22.70
N ARG A 6 -31.25 22.76 -22.43
CA ARG A 6 -30.41 21.56 -22.40
C ARG A 6 -30.69 20.85 -21.07
N ILE A 7 -31.26 19.65 -21.14
CA ILE A 7 -31.64 18.86 -19.97
C ILE A 7 -30.45 17.98 -19.57
N TRP A 8 -30.09 18.00 -18.28
CA TRP A 8 -29.07 17.11 -17.73
C TRP A 8 -29.47 15.64 -17.82
N MET A 9 -28.64 14.82 -18.45
CA MET A 9 -28.82 13.37 -18.51
C MET A 9 -27.83 12.65 -17.58
N LEU A 10 -28.11 11.38 -17.24
CA LEU A 10 -27.24 10.56 -16.40
C LEU A 10 -25.81 10.44 -16.97
N CYS A 11 -25.65 10.42 -18.29
CA CYS A 11 -24.34 10.38 -18.92
C CYS A 11 -23.54 11.67 -18.70
N ASP A 12 -24.21 12.82 -18.55
CA ASP A 12 -23.57 14.09 -18.20
C ASP A 12 -23.17 14.11 -16.73
N ASP A 13 -23.99 13.53 -15.84
CA ASP A 13 -23.65 13.36 -14.42
C ASP A 13 -22.41 12.43 -14.24
N VAL A 14 -22.29 11.36 -15.04
CA VAL A 14 -21.10 10.49 -15.02
C VAL A 14 -19.85 11.23 -15.52
N LYS A 15 -19.98 12.02 -16.59
CA LYS A 15 -18.87 12.85 -17.09
C LYS A 15 -18.44 13.92 -16.08
N LEU A 16 -19.39 14.49 -15.34
CA LEU A 16 -19.12 15.45 -14.27
C LEU A 16 -18.28 14.81 -13.16
N LEU A 17 -18.68 13.62 -12.68
CA LEU A 17 -17.93 12.89 -11.65
C LEU A 17 -16.53 12.47 -12.14
N ASP A 18 -16.41 12.02 -13.39
CA ASP A 18 -15.12 11.69 -14.00
C ASP A 18 -14.22 12.92 -14.13
N GLY A 19 -14.80 14.08 -14.50
CA GLY A 19 -14.09 15.36 -14.50
C GLY A 19 -13.58 15.74 -13.10
N ILE A 20 -14.37 15.56 -12.05
CA ILE A 20 -13.95 15.84 -10.67
C ILE A 20 -12.79 14.91 -10.24
N ILE A 21 -12.82 13.63 -10.66
CA ILE A 21 -11.73 12.68 -10.38
C ILE A 21 -10.44 13.08 -11.10
N GLN A 22 -10.54 13.57 -12.34
CA GLN A 22 -9.37 13.90 -13.16
C GLN A 22 -8.74 15.25 -12.82
N PHE A 23 -9.56 16.28 -12.56
CA PHE A 23 -9.10 17.67 -12.39
C PHE A 23 -9.12 18.16 -10.93
N GLY A 24 -9.69 17.37 -10.02
CA GLY A 24 -9.82 17.70 -8.60
C GLY A 24 -11.11 18.46 -8.28
N PHE A 25 -11.62 18.24 -7.08
CA PHE A 25 -12.76 18.99 -6.53
C PHE A 25 -12.39 20.48 -6.42
N ASP A 26 -13.34 21.37 -6.71
CA ASP A 26 -13.18 22.84 -6.74
C ASP A 26 -12.46 23.42 -7.97
N ASN A 27 -12.10 22.60 -8.96
CA ASN A 27 -11.53 23.07 -10.24
C ASN A 27 -12.58 23.13 -11.37
N TRP A 28 -13.69 23.85 -11.14
CA TRP A 28 -14.89 23.88 -12.00
C TRP A 28 -14.64 24.42 -13.42
N ASN A 29 -13.63 25.28 -13.59
CA ASN A 29 -13.28 25.84 -14.89
C ASN A 29 -12.70 24.80 -15.86
N ASP A 30 -11.94 23.84 -15.34
CA ASP A 30 -11.37 22.76 -16.17
C ASP A 30 -12.38 21.63 -16.34
N ILE A 31 -13.21 21.38 -15.32
CA ILE A 31 -14.34 20.44 -15.41
C ILE A 31 -15.35 20.90 -16.46
N SER A 32 -15.66 22.20 -16.52
CA SER A 32 -16.55 22.80 -17.53
C SER A 32 -16.06 22.55 -18.96
N LYS A 33 -14.75 22.65 -19.20
CA LYS A 33 -14.16 22.36 -20.52
C LYS A 33 -14.27 20.88 -20.89
N TYR A 34 -14.23 19.99 -19.90
CA TYR A 34 -14.35 18.55 -20.09
C TYR A 34 -15.80 18.09 -20.30
N THR A 35 -16.74 18.64 -19.53
CA THR A 35 -18.17 18.27 -19.59
C THR A 35 -18.92 19.01 -20.69
N GLY A 36 -18.44 20.18 -21.11
CA GLY A 36 -19.10 21.06 -22.08
C GLY A 36 -20.32 21.79 -21.50
N TRP A 37 -20.40 21.91 -20.17
CA TRP A 37 -21.40 22.65 -19.41
C TRP A 37 -20.75 23.83 -18.70
N ASP A 38 -21.51 24.86 -18.31
CA ASP A 38 -20.91 26.01 -17.64
C ASP A 38 -20.37 25.64 -16.25
N ALA A 39 -19.33 26.35 -15.79
CA ALA A 39 -18.63 26.02 -14.53
C ALA A 39 -19.58 26.09 -13.32
N LYS A 40 -20.42 27.12 -13.28
CA LYS A 40 -21.43 27.29 -12.23
C LYS A 40 -22.54 26.24 -12.31
N GLU A 41 -22.95 25.86 -13.51
CA GLU A 41 -23.97 24.81 -13.70
C GLU A 41 -23.46 23.44 -13.24
N CYS A 42 -22.17 23.14 -13.45
CA CYS A 42 -21.52 21.92 -12.97
C CYS A 42 -21.42 21.87 -11.45
N GLU A 43 -21.04 23.00 -10.82
CA GLU A 43 -20.99 23.14 -9.37
C GLU A 43 -22.39 22.97 -8.74
N ASP A 44 -23.37 23.73 -9.23
CA ASP A 44 -24.75 23.67 -8.74
C ASP A 44 -25.36 22.28 -8.92
N ARG A 45 -25.13 21.63 -10.07
CA ARG A 45 -25.59 20.27 -10.34
C ARG A 45 -24.98 19.26 -9.38
N TYR A 46 -23.67 19.37 -9.12
CA TYR A 46 -22.98 18.48 -8.19
C TYR A 46 -23.51 18.62 -6.77
N ILE A 47 -23.63 19.86 -6.29
CA ILE A 47 -24.15 20.17 -4.97
C ILE A 47 -25.60 19.69 -4.84
N GLN A 48 -26.45 20.02 -5.81
CA GLN A 48 -27.86 19.66 -5.77
C GLN A 48 -28.08 18.14 -5.77
N ARG A 49 -27.42 17.42 -6.69
CA ARG A 49 -27.68 15.99 -6.94
C ARG A 49 -26.91 15.05 -6.01
N PHE A 50 -25.69 15.39 -5.59
CA PHE A 50 -24.83 14.49 -4.83
C PHE A 50 -24.61 14.93 -3.38
N ILE A 51 -24.82 16.21 -3.04
CA ILE A 51 -24.64 16.71 -1.67
C ILE A 51 -25.99 16.94 -0.97
N THR A 52 -26.92 17.70 -1.56
CA THR A 52 -28.16 18.11 -0.90
C THR A 52 -29.33 17.14 -1.09
N GLU A 53 -29.49 16.52 -2.27
CA GLU A 53 -30.54 15.53 -2.53
C GLU A 53 -29.97 14.18 -3.03
N PRO A 54 -29.49 13.29 -2.14
CA PRO A 54 -29.06 11.94 -2.50
C PRO A 54 -30.24 10.98 -2.82
N GLN A 55 -31.40 11.50 -3.25
CA GLN A 55 -32.62 10.72 -3.52
C GLN A 55 -32.57 9.98 -4.86
N ASN A 56 -31.57 9.12 -5.05
CA ASN A 56 -31.69 8.02 -6.00
C ASN A 56 -32.37 6.85 -5.29
N ALA A 57 -33.60 6.51 -5.69
CA ALA A 57 -34.32 5.35 -5.15
C ALA A 57 -33.49 4.05 -5.27
N GLU A 58 -32.72 3.91 -6.35
CA GLU A 58 -31.78 2.80 -6.59
C GLU A 58 -30.63 2.77 -5.58
N LEU A 59 -30.11 3.94 -5.16
CA LEU A 59 -29.11 4.03 -4.09
C LEU A 59 -29.73 3.74 -2.72
N GLN A 60 -30.99 4.12 -2.49
CA GLN A 60 -31.67 3.78 -1.23
C GLN A 60 -31.93 2.29 -1.08
N GLU A 61 -32.17 1.55 -2.16
CA GLU A 61 -32.34 0.09 -2.12
C GLU A 61 -31.01 -0.62 -1.79
N LEU A 62 -29.92 -0.21 -2.45
CA LEU A 62 -28.55 -0.69 -2.14
C LEU A 62 -28.08 -0.30 -0.72
N VAL A 63 -28.45 0.90 -0.25
CA VAL A 63 -28.11 1.40 1.09
C VAL A 63 -29.00 0.77 2.17
N LYS A 64 -30.23 0.31 1.84
CA LYS A 64 -31.07 -0.47 2.75
C LYS A 64 -30.42 -1.80 3.08
N ASP A 65 -29.94 -2.53 2.08
CA ASP A 65 -29.21 -3.79 2.29
C ASP A 65 -27.96 -3.59 3.16
N TRP A 66 -27.19 -2.52 2.89
CA TRP A 66 -26.02 -2.15 3.70
C TRP A 66 -26.36 -1.71 5.14
N ASN A 67 -27.49 -1.03 5.33
CA ASN A 67 -27.94 -0.60 6.65
C ASN A 67 -28.59 -1.74 7.44
N GLU A 68 -29.21 -2.71 6.77
CA GLU A 68 -29.69 -3.95 7.39
C GLU A 68 -28.52 -4.85 7.81
N GLU A 69 -27.46 -4.95 7.00
CA GLU A 69 -26.22 -5.61 7.40
C GLU A 69 -25.56 -4.94 8.63
N ARG A 70 -25.62 -3.61 8.73
CA ARG A 70 -25.15 -2.85 9.90
C ARG A 70 -26.04 -2.97 11.14
N LYS A 71 -27.35 -3.13 10.96
CA LYS A 71 -28.33 -3.31 12.06
C LYS A 71 -28.38 -4.73 12.58
N SER A 72 -27.90 -5.70 11.79
CA SER A 72 -27.63 -7.03 12.33
C SER A 72 -26.50 -6.89 13.35
N ASP A 73 -26.86 -6.90 14.63
CA ASP A 73 -25.91 -7.06 15.72
C ASP A 73 -25.21 -8.41 15.50
N ARG A 74 -24.14 -8.44 14.70
CA ARG A 74 -23.17 -9.54 14.76
C ARG A 74 -22.47 -9.40 16.10
N LEU A 75 -23.12 -9.94 17.12
CA LEU A 75 -22.47 -10.39 18.33
C LEU A 75 -21.28 -11.24 17.87
N CYS A 76 -20.07 -10.70 18.06
CA CYS A 76 -18.89 -11.52 18.14
C CYS A 76 -19.21 -12.65 19.14
N PRO A 77 -18.97 -13.94 18.79
CA PRO A 77 -19.29 -15.07 19.67
C PRO A 77 -18.72 -14.98 21.09
N ASN A 78 -17.79 -14.05 21.34
CA ASN A 78 -17.12 -13.85 22.62
C ASN A 78 -17.47 -12.54 23.35
N ASN A 79 -18.58 -11.88 23.04
CA ASN A 79 -19.14 -10.78 23.84
C ASN A 79 -18.12 -9.67 24.21
N CYS A 80 -17.39 -9.15 23.23
CA CYS A 80 -16.43 -8.06 23.43
C CYS A 80 -17.12 -6.68 23.41
N PHE A 81 -16.96 -5.92 24.50
CA PHE A 81 -17.51 -4.57 24.77
C PHE A 81 -16.97 -3.45 23.84
N LEU A 82 -17.16 -3.56 22.53
CA LEU A 82 -16.84 -2.50 21.58
C LEU A 82 -18.06 -2.14 20.73
N SER A 83 -19.09 -1.62 21.38
CA SER A 83 -20.13 -0.83 20.71
C SER A 83 -19.68 0.63 20.69
N VAL A 84 -19.22 1.12 19.54
CA VAL A 84 -18.99 2.57 19.33
C VAL A 84 -20.33 3.21 18.96
N PRO A 85 -20.86 4.19 19.71
CA PRO A 85 -22.10 4.87 19.35
C PRO A 85 -21.92 5.79 18.13
N ASN A 86 -22.84 5.69 17.16
CA ASN A 86 -22.84 6.32 15.84
C ASN A 86 -23.05 7.86 15.78
N LYS A 87 -22.61 8.64 16.79
CA LYS A 87 -22.62 10.12 16.69
C LYS A 87 -21.29 10.72 17.14
N VAL A 88 -20.38 10.89 16.19
CA VAL A 88 -19.09 11.55 16.40
C VAL A 88 -19.24 13.04 16.09
N ASN A 89 -19.48 13.87 17.12
CA ASN A 89 -19.18 15.30 17.08
C ASN A 89 -17.74 15.51 17.59
N ALA A 90 -17.01 16.50 17.08
CA ALA A 90 -15.61 16.77 17.45
C ALA A 90 -15.39 16.93 18.96
N TYR A 91 -16.40 17.42 19.70
CA TYR A 91 -16.40 17.51 21.17
C TYR A 91 -16.37 16.16 21.90
N ASN A 92 -16.73 15.06 21.20
CA ASN A 92 -16.77 13.71 21.75
C ASN A 92 -15.46 12.94 21.57
N TYR A 93 -14.47 13.46 20.82
CA TYR A 93 -13.21 12.72 20.63
C TYR A 93 -12.39 12.67 21.93
N ALA A 94 -12.37 13.75 22.72
CA ALA A 94 -11.72 13.77 24.04
C ALA A 94 -12.39 12.82 25.05
N LYS A 95 -13.73 12.67 24.95
CA LYS A 95 -14.54 11.81 25.83
C LYS A 95 -14.50 10.33 25.43
N LEU A 96 -14.43 10.03 24.12
CA LEU A 96 -14.23 8.68 23.57
C LEU A 96 -12.83 8.14 23.84
N VAL A 97 -11.80 9.00 23.79
CA VAL A 97 -10.43 8.62 24.12
C VAL A 97 -10.23 8.53 25.64
N LYS A 98 -11.24 8.84 26.47
CA LYS A 98 -11.17 8.76 27.94
C LYS A 98 -9.86 9.32 28.50
N LEU A 99 -9.41 10.46 27.97
CA LEU A 99 -8.12 11.05 28.36
C LEU A 99 -8.04 11.31 29.87
N GLU A 100 -9.15 11.67 30.51
CA GLU A 100 -9.25 11.80 31.98
C GLU A 100 -9.15 10.45 32.72
N ASP A 101 -9.76 9.38 32.20
CA ASP A 101 -9.61 8.03 32.78
C ASP A 101 -8.18 7.48 32.56
N HIS A 102 -7.53 7.83 31.45
CA HIS A 102 -6.14 7.45 31.18
C HIS A 102 -5.14 8.26 32.00
N LEU A 103 -5.39 9.56 32.20
CA LEU A 103 -4.58 10.41 33.09
C LEU A 103 -4.73 9.98 34.56
N SER A 104 -5.94 9.58 34.99
CA SER A 104 -6.17 9.03 36.33
C SER A 104 -5.64 7.59 36.50
N PHE A 105 -5.68 6.75 35.47
CA PHE A 105 -4.99 5.44 35.45
C PHE A 105 -3.47 5.60 35.54
N LEU A 106 -2.89 6.56 34.82
CA LEU A 106 -1.45 6.89 34.90
C LEU A 106 -1.07 7.50 36.26
N ALA A 107 -1.97 8.26 36.89
CA ALA A 107 -1.78 8.76 38.25
C ALA A 107 -1.83 7.63 39.31
N GLN A 108 -2.60 6.57 39.06
CA GLN A 108 -2.70 5.39 39.95
C GLN A 108 -1.60 4.34 39.71
N GLU A 109 -1.07 4.20 38.49
CA GLU A 109 0.07 3.33 38.17
C GLU A 109 1.45 4.00 38.34
N GLY A 110 1.54 5.00 39.23
CA GLY A 110 2.82 5.42 39.77
C GLY A 110 3.55 4.24 40.45
N CYS A 111 4.62 3.74 39.82
CA CYS A 111 5.65 2.90 40.42
C CYS A 111 5.27 1.49 40.94
N LYS A 112 4.56 0.67 40.15
CA LYS A 112 4.77 -0.78 40.29
C LYS A 112 6.04 -1.15 39.51
N LYS A 113 7.16 -1.31 40.22
CA LYS A 113 8.42 -1.82 39.65
C LYS A 113 8.10 -3.07 38.81
N PRO A 114 8.54 -3.15 37.55
CA PRO A 114 8.37 -4.38 36.78
C PRO A 114 9.03 -5.55 37.54
N PRO A 115 8.47 -6.77 37.47
CA PRO A 115 9.07 -7.92 38.13
C PRO A 115 10.52 -8.07 37.67
N PRO A 116 11.47 -8.44 38.56
CA PRO A 116 12.85 -8.62 38.18
C PRO A 116 12.92 -9.69 37.09
N ILE A 117 13.42 -9.27 35.92
CA ILE A 117 13.60 -10.16 34.78
C ILE A 117 14.59 -11.26 35.22
N PRO A 118 14.25 -12.55 35.09
CA PRO A 118 15.15 -13.63 35.48
C PRO A 118 16.46 -13.50 34.72
N HIS A 119 17.59 -13.62 35.44
CA HIS A 119 18.95 -13.52 34.90
C HIS A 119 19.05 -14.29 33.57
N ARG A 120 19.18 -13.57 32.45
CA ARG A 120 19.41 -14.20 31.15
C ARG A 120 20.69 -15.01 31.21
N ARG A 121 20.58 -16.33 31.05
CA ARG A 121 21.68 -17.16 30.60
C ARG A 121 22.17 -16.58 29.27
N ARG A 122 23.48 -16.32 29.19
CA ARG A 122 24.18 -15.72 28.06
C ARG A 122 23.89 -16.51 26.78
N PHE A 123 22.97 -16.03 25.97
CA PHE A 123 22.93 -16.35 24.54
C PHE A 123 23.42 -15.12 23.79
N VAL A 124 24.70 -15.17 23.42
CA VAL A 124 25.36 -14.19 22.58
C VAL A 124 24.95 -14.49 21.14
N ASN A 125 23.89 -13.85 20.67
CA ASN A 125 23.66 -13.65 19.24
C ASN A 125 22.82 -12.38 19.05
N SER A 126 23.53 -11.31 18.66
CA SER A 126 23.06 -10.08 18.02
C SER A 126 21.85 -9.39 18.66
N TYR A 127 22.07 -8.76 19.81
CA TYR A 127 21.32 -7.57 20.19
C TYR A 127 21.98 -6.38 19.50
N LEU A 128 21.55 -6.04 18.29
CA LEU A 128 21.67 -4.65 17.85
C LEU A 128 20.55 -3.92 18.58
N PRO A 129 20.81 -3.17 19.67
CA PRO A 129 19.80 -2.30 20.25
C PRO A 129 19.20 -1.44 19.14
N LEU A 130 17.89 -1.17 19.21
CA LEU A 130 17.32 -0.15 18.32
C LEU A 130 18.07 1.16 18.58
N PRO A 131 18.36 1.96 17.53
CA PRO A 131 18.99 3.26 17.72
C PRO A 131 18.13 4.06 18.71
N GLY A 132 18.67 4.25 19.90
CA GLY A 132 18.09 5.06 20.95
C GLY A 132 16.90 4.47 21.72
N HIS A 133 16.49 3.19 21.63
CA HIS A 133 15.43 2.70 22.54
C HIS A 133 16.03 2.21 23.86
N ASN A 134 15.64 2.81 24.98
CA ASN A 134 16.03 2.40 26.33
C ASN A 134 14.99 1.43 26.93
N PRO A 135 15.31 0.13 27.08
CA PRO A 135 14.36 -0.86 27.56
C PRO A 135 13.96 -0.67 29.03
N TYR A 136 14.81 -0.07 29.86
CA TYR A 136 14.54 0.13 31.29
C TYR A 136 13.60 1.30 31.54
N ARG A 137 13.67 2.33 30.68
CA ARG A 137 12.74 3.48 30.69
C ARG A 137 11.51 3.25 29.82
N SER A 138 11.53 2.22 28.95
CA SER A 138 10.54 1.99 27.90
C SER A 138 10.36 3.23 27.01
N ASP A 139 11.46 3.91 26.69
CA ASP A 139 11.45 5.21 26.01
C ASP A 139 12.54 5.31 24.95
N PHE A 140 12.47 6.34 24.11
CA PHE A 140 13.47 6.62 23.08
C PHE A 140 14.36 7.82 23.46
N ASP A 141 15.64 7.74 23.14
CA ASP A 141 16.65 8.79 23.35
C ASP A 141 16.34 10.01 22.48
N VAL A 142 15.77 9.79 21.29
CA VAL A 142 15.25 10.84 20.40
C VAL A 142 13.76 10.59 20.22
N GLU A 143 12.95 11.56 20.64
CA GLU A 143 11.50 11.45 20.55
C GLU A 143 10.98 11.77 19.15
N PHE A 144 9.73 11.34 18.88
CA PHE A 144 9.02 11.80 17.70
C PHE A 144 8.73 13.30 17.83
N ASP A 145 9.15 14.08 16.82
CA ASP A 145 9.10 15.54 16.82
C ASP A 145 9.79 16.16 18.05
N ASP A 146 11.08 15.91 18.19
CA ASP A 146 11.94 16.41 19.29
C ASP A 146 11.88 17.94 19.44
N LYS A 147 11.63 18.66 18.34
CA LYS A 147 11.54 20.12 18.31
C LYS A 147 10.19 20.68 18.79
N ALA A 148 9.24 19.84 19.21
CA ALA A 148 7.91 20.32 19.62
C ALA A 148 7.98 21.34 20.77
N GLU A 149 8.97 21.22 21.67
CA GLU A 149 9.16 22.12 22.81
C GLU A 149 9.61 23.53 22.37
N HIS A 150 10.18 23.67 21.18
CA HIS A 150 10.59 24.99 20.65
C HIS A 150 9.40 25.94 20.47
N ILE A 151 8.17 25.40 20.28
CA ILE A 151 6.95 26.21 20.22
C ILE A 151 6.72 26.95 21.55
N LEU A 152 7.09 26.35 22.68
CA LEU A 152 6.96 26.97 23.99
C LEU A 152 7.93 28.15 24.17
N SER A 153 9.05 28.16 23.44
CA SER A 153 9.95 29.31 23.42
C SER A 153 9.29 30.57 22.88
N LEU A 154 8.27 30.43 22.01
CA LEU A 154 7.51 31.55 21.47
C LEU A 154 6.48 32.10 22.47
N LEU A 155 6.21 31.38 23.56
CA LEU A 155 5.36 31.82 24.66
C LEU A 155 6.14 32.57 25.74
N TYR A 156 7.48 32.48 25.73
CA TYR A 156 8.32 33.11 26.75
C TYR A 156 8.52 34.59 26.44
N GLU A 157 7.92 35.44 27.27
CA GLU A 157 8.20 36.88 27.30
C GLU A 157 9.22 37.13 28.42
N PRO A 158 10.46 37.57 28.12
CA PRO A 158 11.43 37.89 29.15
C PRO A 158 10.98 39.09 29.98
N GLU A 159 11.04 38.97 31.31
CA GLU A 159 10.56 39.99 32.27
C GLU A 159 11.43 41.27 32.31
N ASP A 160 12.64 41.24 31.75
CA ASP A 160 13.69 42.25 31.99
C ASP A 160 13.95 43.24 30.83
N GLN A 161 12.94 43.66 30.07
CA GLN A 161 13.08 44.83 29.19
C GLN A 161 12.46 46.08 29.84
N ASP A 162 13.34 47.01 30.22
CA ASP A 162 13.07 48.32 30.82
C ASP A 162 11.95 49.13 30.13
N PRO A 163 11.28 50.03 30.87
CA PRO A 163 9.90 50.40 30.64
C PRO A 163 9.76 51.50 29.58
N ALA A 164 9.11 51.14 28.48
CA ALA A 164 8.09 51.99 27.88
C ALA A 164 7.07 51.09 27.15
N PRO A 165 6.22 50.33 27.86
CA PRO A 165 5.15 49.63 27.18
C PRO A 165 4.13 50.69 26.78
N VAL A 166 3.98 50.93 25.48
CA VAL A 166 2.64 51.26 24.98
C VAL A 166 1.80 50.07 25.42
N GLU A 167 1.03 50.24 26.50
CA GLU A 167 0.07 49.24 26.96
C GLU A 167 -0.72 48.80 25.74
N PRO A 168 -0.62 47.53 25.30
CA PRO A 168 -1.35 47.08 24.14
C PRO A 168 -2.84 47.32 24.39
N ASP A 169 -3.55 47.79 23.37
CA ASP A 169 -4.97 48.04 23.48
C ASP A 169 -5.68 46.76 23.96
N LYS A 170 -6.86 46.90 24.58
CA LYS A 170 -7.61 45.75 25.09
C LYS A 170 -7.85 44.68 24.01
N GLN A 171 -7.96 45.10 22.75
CA GLN A 171 -8.09 44.21 21.59
C GLN A 171 -6.79 43.47 21.27
N ASP A 172 -5.64 44.14 21.32
CA ASP A 172 -4.33 43.54 21.06
C ASP A 172 -3.97 42.52 22.16
N LYS A 173 -4.27 42.82 23.42
CA LYS A 173 -4.10 41.86 24.53
C LYS A 173 -4.92 40.59 24.32
N GLN A 174 -6.18 40.73 23.89
CA GLN A 174 -7.04 39.58 23.56
C GLN A 174 -6.46 38.75 22.42
N LEU A 175 -5.95 39.40 21.37
CA LEU A 175 -5.37 38.71 20.23
C LEU A 175 -4.06 37.98 20.59
N ILE A 176 -3.23 38.58 21.45
CA ILE A 176 -2.03 37.95 22.00
C ILE A 176 -2.40 36.73 22.87
N ASP A 177 -3.40 36.84 23.73
CA ASP A 177 -3.87 35.73 24.56
C ASP A 177 -4.44 34.59 23.71
N GLU A 178 -5.24 34.90 22.69
CA GLU A 178 -5.74 33.92 21.72
C GLU A 178 -4.60 33.22 20.97
N MET A 179 -3.58 33.97 20.55
CA MET A 179 -2.37 33.42 19.93
C MET A 179 -1.62 32.49 20.88
N LYS A 180 -1.45 32.89 22.15
CA LYS A 180 -0.79 32.06 23.19
C LYS A 180 -1.57 30.75 23.42
N ILE A 181 -2.90 30.80 23.50
CA ILE A 181 -3.76 29.62 23.61
C ILE A 181 -3.64 28.72 22.38
N ALA A 182 -3.62 29.32 21.17
CA ALA A 182 -3.44 28.57 19.93
C ALA A 182 -2.08 27.85 19.90
N LEU A 183 -0.99 28.52 20.28
CA LEU A 183 0.34 27.92 20.37
C LEU A 183 0.37 26.75 21.38
N ALA A 184 -0.23 26.92 22.56
CA ALA A 184 -0.36 25.84 23.54
C ALA A 184 -1.17 24.65 23.02
N SER A 185 -2.24 24.91 22.25
CA SER A 185 -3.05 23.86 21.62
C SER A 185 -2.25 23.05 20.59
N ILE A 186 -1.39 23.72 19.80
CA ILE A 186 -0.51 23.08 18.81
C ILE A 186 0.51 22.18 19.53
N TYR A 187 1.09 22.67 20.63
CA TYR A 187 2.00 21.87 21.46
C TYR A 187 1.31 20.61 21.99
N ASN A 188 0.12 20.74 22.58
CA ASN A 188 -0.65 19.60 23.10
C ASN A 188 -1.03 18.60 21.99
N PHE A 189 -1.33 19.08 20.78
CA PHE A 189 -1.57 18.22 19.63
C PHE A 189 -0.33 17.40 19.24
N ARG A 190 0.84 18.04 19.18
CA ARG A 190 2.12 17.35 18.89
C ARG A 190 2.47 16.32 19.96
N LEU A 191 2.26 16.65 21.24
CA LEU A 191 2.46 15.73 22.35
C LEU A 191 1.52 14.53 22.26
N SER A 192 0.26 14.76 21.88
CA SER A 192 -0.73 13.69 21.67
C SER A 192 -0.32 12.75 20.55
N GLU A 193 0.19 13.26 19.42
CA GLU A 193 0.70 12.44 18.32
C GLU A 193 1.93 11.62 18.73
N ARG A 194 2.85 12.21 19.51
CA ARG A 194 3.99 11.50 20.09
C ARG A 194 3.53 10.32 20.97
N PHE A 195 2.55 10.55 21.84
CA PHE A 195 1.99 9.52 22.70
C PHE A 195 1.28 8.40 21.92
N LYS A 196 0.44 8.75 20.93
CA LYS A 196 -0.22 7.78 20.04
C LYS A 196 0.79 6.87 19.36
N ARG A 197 1.90 7.41 18.87
CA ARG A 197 2.97 6.62 18.24
C ARG A 197 3.64 5.66 19.22
N LYS A 198 3.93 6.10 20.46
CA LYS A 198 4.45 5.21 21.51
C LYS A 198 3.49 4.05 21.80
N ILE A 199 2.18 4.33 21.85
CA ILE A 199 1.14 3.28 22.00
C ILE A 199 1.17 2.30 20.82
N ILE A 200 1.19 2.78 19.57
CA ILE A 200 1.21 1.91 18.39
C ILE A 200 2.46 1.02 18.39
N ILE A 201 3.62 1.59 18.69
CA ILE A 201 4.89 0.86 18.79
C ILE A 201 4.79 -0.25 19.83
N ARG A 202 4.19 0.04 20.99
CA ARG A 202 4.00 -0.91 22.08
C ARG A 202 2.98 -1.99 21.74
N ASN A 203 1.78 -1.61 21.30
CA ASN A 203 0.67 -2.52 21.03
C ASN A 203 1.03 -3.59 20.01
N HIS A 204 1.81 -3.21 18.99
CA HIS A 204 2.21 -4.11 17.91
C HIS A 204 3.61 -4.70 18.10
N ALA A 205 4.25 -4.43 19.23
CA ALA A 205 5.61 -4.87 19.55
C ALA A 205 6.62 -4.54 18.43
N LEU A 206 6.53 -3.35 17.83
CA LEU A 206 7.40 -2.91 16.73
C LEU A 206 8.88 -2.72 17.15
N ILE A 207 9.13 -2.77 18.45
CA ILE A 207 10.47 -2.76 19.06
C ILE A 207 11.19 -4.09 18.74
N ASP A 208 10.48 -5.22 18.66
CA ASP A 208 11.12 -6.49 18.34
C ASP A 208 11.44 -6.57 16.84
N ARG A 209 12.70 -6.27 16.51
CA ARG A 209 13.25 -6.37 15.15
C ARG A 209 13.08 -7.75 14.54
N ARG A 210 13.16 -8.83 15.34
CA ARG A 210 13.02 -10.19 14.82
C ARG A 210 11.56 -10.45 14.45
N LYS A 211 10.62 -10.09 15.33
CA LYS A 211 9.19 -10.21 15.05
C LYS A 211 8.82 -9.42 13.79
N THR A 212 9.21 -8.15 13.73
CA THR A 212 8.87 -7.26 12.61
C THR A 212 9.51 -7.71 11.30
N TYR A 213 10.81 -8.03 11.29
CA TYR A 213 11.48 -8.53 10.09
C TYR A 213 10.87 -9.83 9.57
N ASN A 214 10.63 -10.80 10.45
CA ASN A 214 10.03 -12.09 10.06
C ASN A 214 8.60 -11.91 9.52
N ALA A 215 7.80 -11.03 10.13
CA ALA A 215 6.46 -10.72 9.65
C ALA A 215 6.49 -10.03 8.28
N LEU A 216 7.38 -9.07 8.05
CA LEU A 216 7.53 -8.43 6.74
C LEU A 216 7.94 -9.45 5.67
N GLN A 217 8.97 -10.25 5.95
CA GLN A 217 9.49 -11.24 5.01
C GLN A 217 8.46 -12.31 4.66
N ARG A 218 7.72 -12.85 5.65
CA ARG A 218 6.67 -13.86 5.39
C ARG A 218 5.55 -13.30 4.51
N PHE A 219 5.20 -12.02 4.67
CA PHE A 219 4.13 -11.40 3.89
C PHE A 219 4.58 -11.07 2.47
N GLU A 220 5.80 -10.57 2.28
CA GLU A 220 6.37 -10.31 0.96
C GLU A 220 6.49 -11.57 0.10
N ILE A 221 6.74 -12.72 0.74
CA ILE A 221 6.83 -14.01 0.04
C ILE A 221 5.44 -14.58 -0.30
N SER A 222 4.47 -14.42 0.60
CA SER A 222 3.11 -15.00 0.45
C SER A 222 2.19 -14.15 -0.42
N THR A 223 2.29 -12.83 -0.31
CA THR A 223 1.53 -11.87 -1.13
C THR A 223 2.45 -11.25 -2.15
N VAL A 224 1.97 -11.08 -3.39
CA VAL A 224 2.61 -10.15 -4.33
C VAL A 224 2.64 -8.80 -3.63
N GLY A 225 3.83 -8.28 -3.28
CA GLY A 225 4.09 -7.24 -2.27
C GLY A 225 3.32 -5.91 -2.35
N LYS A 226 2.40 -5.75 -3.32
CA LYS A 226 1.47 -4.63 -3.46
C LYS A 226 0.53 -4.43 -2.25
N ASN A 227 0.26 -5.47 -1.46
CA ASN A 227 -0.70 -5.41 -0.32
C ASN A 227 -0.07 -5.13 1.05
N LEU A 228 1.26 -5.12 1.17
CA LEU A 228 1.91 -4.95 2.48
C LEU A 228 1.77 -3.52 2.99
N SER A 229 1.97 -2.53 2.11
CA SER A 229 1.86 -1.12 2.49
C SER A 229 0.47 -0.81 3.01
N THR A 230 -0.58 -1.26 2.31
CA THR A 230 -1.98 -1.02 2.71
C THR A 230 -2.30 -1.65 4.07
N LEU A 231 -1.82 -2.88 4.32
CA LEU A 231 -2.01 -3.56 5.61
C LEU A 231 -1.33 -2.81 6.76
N LEU A 232 -0.10 -2.31 6.57
CA LEU A 232 0.61 -1.58 7.63
C LEU A 232 -0.08 -0.27 8.04
N HIS A 233 -0.85 0.37 7.15
CA HIS A 233 -1.64 1.55 7.52
C HIS A 233 -2.79 1.19 8.49
N LEU A 234 -3.34 -0.02 8.40
CA LEU A 234 -4.41 -0.50 9.28
C LEU A 234 -3.94 -0.71 10.72
N GLN A 235 -2.64 -0.86 10.93
CA GLN A 235 -2.02 -0.97 12.25
C GLN A 235 -2.33 0.21 13.18
N ARG A 236 -2.69 1.38 12.62
CA ARG A 236 -3.10 2.56 13.38
C ARG A 236 -4.48 2.41 14.04
N PHE A 237 -5.33 1.55 13.49
CA PHE A 237 -6.74 1.44 13.88
C PHE A 237 -7.07 0.13 14.57
N ILE A 238 -6.22 -0.89 14.39
CA ILE A 238 -6.45 -2.25 14.89
C ILE A 238 -5.51 -2.54 16.08
N SER A 239 -5.99 -3.30 17.05
CA SER A 239 -5.16 -3.76 18.17
C SER A 239 -4.07 -4.73 17.71
N GLY A 240 -2.97 -4.82 18.46
CA GLY A 240 -1.86 -5.76 18.18
C GLY A 240 -2.30 -7.21 17.87
N PRO A 241 -3.00 -7.89 18.79
CA PRO A 241 -3.40 -9.28 18.60
C PRO A 241 -4.42 -9.46 17.45
N GLU A 242 -5.33 -8.52 17.26
CA GLU A 242 -6.31 -8.58 16.17
C GLU A 242 -5.63 -8.41 14.81
N PHE A 243 -4.64 -7.55 14.74
CA PHE A 243 -3.82 -7.36 13.55
C PHE A 243 -2.99 -8.61 13.24
N ASP A 244 -2.36 -9.21 14.25
CA ASP A 244 -1.63 -10.47 14.09
C ASP A 244 -2.56 -11.62 13.61
N TYR A 245 -3.81 -11.67 14.10
CA TYR A 245 -4.81 -12.62 13.64
C TYR A 245 -5.23 -12.38 12.17
N LEU A 246 -5.52 -11.13 11.81
CA LEU A 246 -5.82 -10.74 10.43
C LEU A 246 -4.68 -11.13 9.49
N TYR A 247 -3.45 -10.83 9.92
CA TYR A 247 -2.23 -11.14 9.19
C TYR A 247 -2.08 -12.65 8.93
N GLU A 248 -2.19 -13.49 9.96
CA GLU A 248 -2.11 -14.96 9.79
C GLU A 248 -3.28 -15.50 8.95
N SER A 249 -4.47 -14.92 9.08
CA SER A 249 -5.64 -15.32 8.28
C SER A 249 -5.43 -15.05 6.78
N LEU A 250 -4.84 -13.91 6.42
CA LEU A 250 -4.49 -13.58 5.04
C LEU A 250 -3.41 -14.50 4.48
N LEU A 251 -2.39 -14.82 5.28
CA LEU A 251 -1.37 -15.80 4.89
C LEU A 251 -1.99 -17.17 4.63
N HIS A 252 -2.86 -17.63 5.52
CA HIS A 252 -3.55 -18.91 5.38
C HIS A 252 -4.44 -18.95 4.13
N GLN A 253 -5.16 -17.86 3.85
CA GLN A 253 -5.96 -17.75 2.63
C GLN A 253 -5.11 -17.90 1.36
N ASN A 254 -3.93 -17.27 1.32
CA ASN A 254 -3.02 -17.39 0.17
C ASN A 254 -2.46 -18.81 0.04
N GLU A 255 -2.09 -19.44 1.14
CA GLU A 255 -1.64 -20.84 1.13
C GLU A 255 -2.71 -21.75 0.51
N LEU A 256 -3.96 -21.58 0.91
CA LEU A 256 -5.08 -22.33 0.34
C LEU A 256 -5.26 -22.05 -1.15
N LYS A 257 -5.16 -20.79 -1.60
CA LYS A 257 -5.24 -20.43 -3.03
C LYS A 257 -4.14 -21.11 -3.85
N LEU A 258 -2.90 -21.08 -3.37
CA LEU A 258 -1.76 -21.75 -4.04
C LEU A 258 -1.97 -23.27 -4.09
N ARG A 259 -2.52 -23.84 -3.02
CA ARG A 259 -2.81 -25.28 -2.94
C ARG A 259 -3.92 -25.70 -3.90
N ILE A 260 -4.99 -24.90 -3.99
CA ILE A 260 -6.07 -25.09 -4.97
C ILE A 260 -5.52 -25.02 -6.39
N GLN A 261 -4.70 -24.01 -6.70
CA GLN A 261 -4.08 -23.87 -8.01
C GLN A 261 -3.18 -25.07 -8.34
N SER A 262 -2.42 -25.58 -7.36
CA SER A 262 -1.62 -26.79 -7.53
C SER A 262 -2.50 -28.02 -7.84
N TYR A 263 -3.64 -28.18 -7.16
CA TYR A 263 -4.59 -29.26 -7.44
C TYR A 263 -5.25 -29.16 -8.82
N ILE A 264 -5.55 -27.94 -9.28
CA ILE A 264 -6.04 -27.70 -10.64
C ILE A 264 -4.99 -28.16 -11.65
N ASN A 265 -3.72 -27.76 -11.46
CA ASN A 265 -2.62 -28.18 -12.32
C ASN A 265 -2.45 -29.72 -12.33
N TYR A 266 -2.55 -30.39 -11.17
CA TYR A 266 -2.48 -31.86 -11.13
C TYR A 266 -3.63 -32.53 -11.90
N ARG A 267 -4.83 -31.93 -11.87
CA ARG A 267 -5.97 -32.42 -12.65
C ARG A 267 -5.77 -32.24 -14.14
N GLU A 268 -5.20 -31.11 -14.57
CA GLU A 268 -4.81 -30.89 -15.97
C GLU A 268 -3.80 -31.92 -16.48
N GLN A 269 -2.89 -32.36 -15.60
CA GLN A 269 -1.92 -33.43 -15.89
C GLN A 269 -2.54 -34.84 -15.82
N GLY A 270 -3.85 -34.96 -15.58
CA GLY A 270 -4.59 -36.23 -15.58
C GLY A 270 -4.63 -36.97 -14.25
N ILE A 271 -4.12 -36.40 -13.16
CA ILE A 271 -4.13 -37.04 -11.83
C ILE A 271 -5.48 -36.81 -11.17
N ARG A 272 -6.21 -37.91 -10.94
CA ARG A 272 -7.56 -37.85 -10.33
C ARG A 272 -7.58 -38.14 -8.83
N PHE A 273 -6.55 -38.79 -8.29
CA PHE A 273 -6.49 -39.23 -6.89
C PHE A 273 -5.37 -38.55 -6.10
N LEU A 274 -5.66 -38.19 -4.84
CA LEU A 274 -4.69 -37.59 -3.92
C LEU A 274 -3.47 -38.48 -3.66
N SER A 275 -3.66 -39.81 -3.62
CA SER A 275 -2.57 -40.78 -3.46
C SER A 275 -1.54 -40.71 -4.60
N GLY A 276 -2.00 -40.39 -5.82
CA GLY A 276 -1.15 -40.26 -7.01
C GLY A 276 -0.30 -38.99 -7.05
N ILE A 277 -0.60 -37.98 -6.23
CA ILE A 277 0.15 -36.72 -6.22
C ILE A 277 1.58 -36.95 -5.72
N LYS A 278 1.75 -37.72 -4.64
CA LYS A 278 3.09 -37.99 -4.06
C LYS A 278 4.01 -38.71 -5.04
N THR A 279 3.48 -39.70 -5.76
CA THR A 279 4.25 -40.45 -6.77
C THR A 279 4.55 -39.58 -7.98
N TYR A 280 3.57 -38.80 -8.46
CA TYR A 280 3.78 -37.84 -9.54
C TYR A 280 4.85 -36.81 -9.19
N ASP A 281 4.80 -36.18 -8.01
CA ASP A 281 5.80 -35.20 -7.60
C ASP A 281 7.21 -35.79 -7.53
N ALA A 282 7.35 -37.03 -7.04
CA ALA A 282 8.63 -37.73 -6.98
C ALA A 282 9.18 -38.01 -8.39
N LEU A 283 8.33 -38.51 -9.29
CA LEU A 283 8.71 -38.78 -10.69
C LEU A 283 8.99 -37.49 -11.45
N ASN A 284 8.19 -36.44 -11.24
CA ASN A 284 8.36 -35.15 -11.88
C ASN A 284 9.62 -34.44 -11.40
N LYS A 285 9.98 -34.55 -10.12
CA LYS A 285 11.29 -34.11 -9.58
C LYS A 285 12.44 -34.88 -10.23
N LYS A 286 12.35 -36.21 -10.34
CA LYS A 286 13.38 -37.02 -11.04
C LYS A 286 13.51 -36.63 -12.51
N ARG A 287 12.38 -36.47 -13.22
CA ARG A 287 12.34 -36.03 -14.62
C ARG A 287 12.94 -34.63 -14.78
N SER A 288 12.64 -33.72 -13.87
CA SER A 288 13.19 -32.35 -13.88
C SER A 288 14.70 -32.35 -13.62
N LYS A 289 15.19 -33.17 -12.68
CA LYS A 289 16.63 -33.37 -12.44
C LYS A 289 17.33 -33.94 -13.67
N TYR A 290 16.81 -35.03 -14.23
CA TYR A 290 17.35 -35.63 -15.44
C TYR A 290 17.35 -34.67 -16.63
N LYS A 291 16.29 -33.87 -16.81
CA LYS A 291 16.23 -32.82 -17.84
C LYS A 291 17.25 -31.70 -17.59
N ALA A 292 17.54 -31.37 -16.32
CA ALA A 292 18.57 -30.41 -15.96
C ALA A 292 19.99 -30.97 -16.18
N GLU A 293 20.22 -32.23 -15.84
CA GLU A 293 21.48 -32.96 -16.08
C GLU A 293 21.74 -33.15 -17.58
N LEU A 294 20.74 -33.49 -18.37
CA LEU A 294 20.86 -33.53 -19.84
C LEU A 294 21.18 -32.16 -20.43
N ARG A 295 20.64 -31.07 -19.86
CA ARG A 295 21.04 -29.72 -20.25
C ARG A 295 22.49 -29.43 -19.89
N TYR A 296 22.99 -29.94 -18.76
CA TYR A 296 24.38 -29.81 -18.35
C TYR A 296 25.33 -30.63 -19.25
N ASN A 297 24.97 -31.88 -19.58
CA ASN A 297 25.76 -32.75 -20.45
C ASN A 297 25.77 -32.28 -21.91
N ARG A 298 24.68 -31.64 -22.37
CA ARG A 298 24.66 -30.95 -23.69
C ARG A 298 25.59 -29.74 -23.74
N ILE A 299 25.94 -29.15 -22.59
CA ILE A 299 26.94 -28.08 -22.48
C ILE A 299 28.37 -28.66 -22.41
N GLN A 300 28.56 -29.86 -21.86
CA GLN A 300 29.87 -30.54 -21.80
C GLN A 300 30.35 -31.13 -23.14
N LEU A 301 29.45 -31.57 -24.03
CA LEU A 301 29.88 -32.10 -25.34
C LEU A 301 30.43 -31.01 -26.30
N ASP A 302 30.27 -29.73 -25.95
CA ASP A 302 30.84 -28.59 -26.66
C ASP A 302 32.26 -28.21 -26.15
N GLU A 303 32.89 -29.01 -25.26
CA GLU A 303 34.21 -28.71 -24.67
C GLU A 303 35.43 -28.83 -25.62
N TYR A 304 35.24 -29.30 -26.86
CA TYR A 304 36.27 -29.21 -27.90
C TYR A 304 36.04 -28.04 -28.85
N GLY A 305 36.12 -26.83 -28.30
CA GLY A 305 36.33 -25.62 -29.08
C GLY A 305 35.28 -24.53 -28.85
N PHE A 306 35.79 -23.36 -28.47
CA PHE A 306 35.11 -22.09 -28.23
C PHE A 306 34.64 -21.84 -26.78
N ARG A 307 35.28 -20.84 -26.17
CA ARG A 307 34.90 -20.21 -24.91
C ARG A 307 33.42 -19.80 -24.96
N GLN A 308 32.55 -20.57 -24.31
CA GLN A 308 31.13 -20.24 -24.23
C GLN A 308 30.77 -19.63 -22.86
N VAL A 309 30.14 -18.47 -22.96
CA VAL A 309 29.46 -17.75 -21.88
C VAL A 309 28.42 -18.66 -21.24
N ARG A 310 28.45 -18.79 -19.91
CA ARG A 310 27.47 -19.58 -19.13
C ARG A 310 26.03 -19.11 -19.44
N CYS A 311 25.32 -19.81 -20.31
CA CYS A 311 23.89 -19.59 -20.55
C CYS A 311 23.10 -20.27 -19.43
N ALA A 312 22.67 -19.47 -18.46
CA ALA A 312 21.97 -19.98 -17.29
C ALA A 312 20.51 -20.40 -17.63
N ALA A 313 20.00 -21.43 -16.94
CA ALA A 313 18.74 -22.12 -17.26
C ALA A 313 17.54 -21.20 -17.53
N PRO A 314 16.64 -21.54 -18.48
CA PRO A 314 15.45 -20.75 -18.81
C PRO A 314 14.50 -20.62 -17.62
N LEU A 315 13.86 -19.46 -17.49
CA LEU A 315 12.93 -19.18 -16.39
C LEU A 315 11.66 -20.02 -16.52
N VAL A 316 11.20 -20.60 -15.42
CA VAL A 316 9.90 -21.27 -15.35
C VAL A 316 8.82 -20.18 -15.20
N LEU A 317 8.09 -19.88 -16.27
CA LEU A 317 7.19 -18.73 -16.34
C LEU A 317 5.78 -18.96 -15.77
N HIS A 318 5.38 -20.22 -15.54
CA HIS A 318 3.98 -20.60 -15.27
C HIS A 318 3.34 -19.96 -14.02
N ASN A 319 4.15 -19.46 -13.07
CA ASN A 319 3.66 -18.90 -11.81
C ASN A 319 3.84 -17.37 -11.71
N LEU A 320 4.20 -16.69 -12.81
CA LEU A 320 4.45 -15.25 -12.81
C LEU A 320 3.23 -14.46 -13.33
N PRO A 321 2.96 -13.27 -12.76
CA PRO A 321 1.86 -12.41 -13.22
C PRO A 321 2.08 -12.02 -14.70
N GLY A 322 1.01 -12.04 -15.49
CA GLY A 322 1.03 -11.70 -16.91
C GLY A 322 1.34 -12.85 -17.88
N TYR A 323 1.55 -14.09 -17.39
CA TYR A 323 1.81 -15.26 -18.22
C TYR A 323 0.67 -15.57 -19.23
N ASN A 324 -0.58 -15.29 -18.85
CA ASN A 324 -1.76 -15.56 -19.67
C ASN A 324 -1.98 -14.52 -20.79
N LEU A 325 -1.26 -13.40 -20.77
CA LEU A 325 -1.40 -12.29 -21.73
C LEU A 325 -0.39 -12.37 -22.90
N LEU A 326 0.45 -13.41 -22.91
CA LEU A 326 1.54 -13.59 -23.88
C LEU A 326 1.24 -14.71 -24.87
N GLU A 327 1.60 -14.50 -26.12
CA GLU A 327 1.55 -15.53 -27.17
C GLU A 327 2.64 -16.60 -27.00
N GLU A 328 2.51 -17.76 -27.64
CA GLU A 328 3.47 -18.88 -27.50
C GLU A 328 4.91 -18.49 -27.88
N GLY A 329 5.09 -17.67 -28.93
CA GLY A 329 6.41 -17.14 -29.30
C GLY A 329 7.00 -16.17 -28.27
N GLU A 330 6.14 -15.40 -27.59
CA GLU A 330 6.55 -14.45 -26.56
C GLU A 330 6.90 -15.15 -25.25
N LYS A 331 6.19 -16.26 -24.94
CA LYS A 331 6.49 -17.13 -23.81
C LYS A 331 7.88 -17.76 -23.95
N ASP A 332 8.22 -18.25 -25.13
CA ASP A 332 9.55 -18.81 -25.40
C ASP A 332 10.65 -17.76 -25.29
N LEU A 333 10.39 -16.54 -25.78
CA LEU A 333 11.32 -15.43 -25.64
C LEU A 333 11.53 -15.04 -24.17
N CYS A 334 10.46 -14.90 -23.39
CA CYS A 334 10.56 -14.57 -21.96
C CYS A 334 11.32 -15.65 -21.16
N SER A 335 11.12 -16.92 -21.53
CA SER A 335 11.76 -18.08 -20.93
C SER A 335 13.27 -18.09 -21.20
N ASN A 336 13.66 -17.86 -22.46
CA ASN A 336 15.05 -17.85 -22.90
C ASN A 336 15.81 -16.56 -22.55
N ALA A 337 15.16 -15.40 -22.62
CA ALA A 337 15.76 -14.09 -22.33
C ALA A 337 15.73 -13.74 -20.82
N ARG A 338 15.07 -14.58 -20.02
CA ARG A 338 14.88 -14.40 -18.58
C ARG A 338 14.24 -13.05 -18.24
N ILE A 339 13.08 -12.80 -18.85
CA ILE A 339 12.30 -11.57 -18.67
C ILE A 339 10.99 -11.96 -18.02
N ILE A 340 10.56 -11.20 -17.01
CA ILE A 340 9.30 -11.45 -16.31
C ILE A 340 8.15 -11.11 -17.28
N PRO A 341 7.13 -11.98 -17.43
CA PRO A 341 6.00 -11.77 -18.34
C PRO A 341 5.35 -10.37 -18.29
N GLU A 342 5.01 -9.87 -17.09
CA GLU A 342 4.45 -8.53 -16.88
C GLU A 342 5.39 -7.42 -17.41
N THR A 343 6.70 -7.55 -17.19
CA THR A 343 7.67 -6.56 -17.68
C THR A 343 7.80 -6.58 -19.20
N PHE A 344 7.82 -7.76 -19.82
CA PHE A 344 7.85 -7.88 -21.29
C PHE A 344 6.60 -7.25 -21.92
N TYR A 345 5.42 -7.49 -21.35
CA TYR A 345 4.18 -6.91 -21.84
C TYR A 345 4.23 -5.37 -21.81
N ASN A 346 4.72 -4.78 -20.72
CA ASN A 346 4.89 -3.33 -20.62
C ASN A 346 5.88 -2.79 -21.67
N PHE A 347 6.98 -3.49 -21.92
CA PHE A 347 7.94 -3.11 -22.96
C PHE A 347 7.37 -3.22 -24.37
N LYS A 348 6.56 -4.26 -24.65
CA LYS A 348 5.82 -4.42 -25.89
C LYS A 348 4.90 -3.22 -26.14
N GLN A 349 4.09 -2.84 -25.14
CA GLN A 349 3.18 -1.69 -25.27
C GLN A 349 3.91 -0.37 -25.48
N LEU A 350 5.01 -0.16 -24.75
CA LEU A 350 5.82 1.05 -24.89
C LEU A 350 6.41 1.16 -26.31
N LEU A 351 7.02 0.09 -26.85
CA LEU A 351 7.61 0.10 -28.19
C LEU A 351 6.56 0.29 -29.29
N ILE A 352 5.38 -0.31 -29.14
CA ILE A 352 4.28 -0.14 -30.10
C ILE A 352 3.78 1.31 -30.06
N SER A 353 3.61 1.89 -28.88
CA SER A 353 3.14 3.28 -28.75
C SER A 353 4.13 4.28 -29.36
N GLU A 354 5.44 4.09 -29.13
CA GLU A 354 6.48 4.96 -29.71
C GLU A 354 6.67 4.75 -31.20
N CYS A 355 6.52 3.52 -31.72
CA CYS A 355 6.54 3.27 -33.16
C CYS A 355 5.38 3.97 -33.89
N LYS A 356 4.19 3.99 -33.27
CA LYS A 356 3.01 4.71 -33.80
C LYS A 356 3.19 6.22 -33.78
N LYS A 357 3.83 6.78 -32.75
CA LYS A 357 4.08 8.22 -32.65
C LYS A 357 5.14 8.71 -33.64
N ASN A 358 6.22 7.94 -33.81
CA ASN A 358 7.39 8.37 -34.58
C ASN A 358 7.42 7.79 -36.01
N ASN A 359 6.34 7.15 -36.48
CA ASN A 359 6.22 6.49 -37.78
C ASN A 359 7.38 5.54 -38.12
N GLY A 360 7.83 4.81 -37.10
CA GLY A 360 8.93 3.86 -37.18
C GLY A 360 9.83 3.96 -35.97
N LEU A 361 10.53 2.87 -35.67
CA LEU A 361 11.41 2.80 -34.50
C LEU A 361 12.74 2.14 -34.87
N ARG A 362 13.86 2.85 -34.64
CA ARG A 362 15.21 2.26 -34.79
C ARG A 362 15.63 1.52 -33.52
N LEU A 363 16.48 0.50 -33.66
CA LEU A 363 17.02 -0.26 -32.53
C LEU A 363 17.74 0.63 -31.50
N ALA A 364 18.42 1.70 -31.94
CA ALA A 364 19.09 2.66 -31.06
C ALA A 364 18.09 3.40 -30.15
N GLN A 365 16.94 3.80 -30.70
CA GLN A 365 15.87 4.45 -29.94
C GLN A 365 15.22 3.46 -28.96
N ALA A 366 14.97 2.23 -29.39
CA ALA A 366 14.43 1.17 -28.53
C ALA A 366 15.34 0.89 -27.30
N ARG A 367 16.67 0.97 -27.45
CA ARG A 367 17.65 0.84 -26.35
C ARG A 367 17.60 2.01 -25.36
N GLN A 368 17.33 3.23 -25.84
CA GLN A 368 17.20 4.39 -24.96
C GLN A 368 15.87 4.37 -24.19
N LEU A 369 14.81 3.86 -24.81
CA LEU A 369 13.47 3.74 -24.22
C LEU A 369 13.38 2.62 -23.18
N ILE A 370 13.87 1.43 -23.52
CA ILE A 370 13.88 0.27 -22.63
C ILE A 370 15.29 0.16 -22.04
N LYS A 371 15.49 0.77 -20.87
CA LYS A 371 16.75 0.77 -20.09
C LYS A 371 17.10 -0.63 -19.53
N ILE A 372 17.27 -1.61 -20.39
CA ILE A 372 17.66 -2.99 -20.09
C ILE A 372 18.95 -3.34 -20.86
N ASP A 373 19.56 -4.46 -20.50
CA ASP A 373 20.62 -5.12 -21.27
C ASP A 373 20.35 -5.08 -22.77
N VAL A 374 21.32 -4.53 -23.50
CA VAL A 374 21.35 -4.32 -24.94
C VAL A 374 21.00 -5.60 -25.72
N ASN A 375 21.44 -6.76 -25.23
CA ASN A 375 21.20 -8.06 -25.87
C ASN A 375 19.75 -8.52 -25.71
N LYS A 376 19.12 -8.19 -24.58
CA LYS A 376 17.70 -8.50 -24.34
C LYS A 376 16.81 -7.58 -25.16
N THR A 377 17.11 -6.28 -25.19
CA THR A 377 16.37 -5.30 -25.99
C THR A 377 16.41 -5.67 -27.48
N ARG A 378 17.55 -6.15 -27.99
CA ARG A 378 17.67 -6.65 -29.37
C ARG A 378 16.74 -7.84 -29.64
N LYS A 379 16.72 -8.86 -28.77
CA LYS A 379 15.84 -10.02 -28.93
C LYS A 379 14.36 -9.63 -28.94
N ILE A 380 13.95 -8.70 -28.07
CA ILE A 380 12.57 -8.18 -28.02
C ILE A 380 12.24 -7.43 -29.32
N TYR A 381 13.14 -6.54 -29.77
CA TYR A 381 12.96 -5.77 -31.00
C TYR A 381 12.85 -6.67 -32.23
N ASP A 382 13.74 -7.66 -32.36
CA ASP A 382 13.74 -8.59 -33.49
C ASP A 382 12.45 -9.44 -33.52
N HIS A 383 11.96 -9.88 -32.35
CA HIS A 383 10.68 -10.59 -32.26
C HIS A 383 9.50 -9.69 -32.66
N LEU A 384 9.41 -8.47 -32.13
CA LEU A 384 8.34 -7.52 -32.49
C LEU A 384 8.37 -7.13 -33.97
N MET A 385 9.57 -7.08 -34.57
CA MET A 385 9.75 -6.85 -36.00
C MET A 385 9.28 -8.06 -36.82
N SER A 386 9.59 -9.28 -36.37
CA SER A 386 9.13 -10.53 -37.01
C SER A 386 7.60 -10.68 -36.93
N SER A 387 6.99 -10.25 -35.83
CA SER A 387 5.54 -10.21 -35.62
C SER A 387 4.86 -9.02 -36.33
N LYS A 388 5.60 -8.19 -37.08
CA LYS A 388 5.12 -7.00 -37.81
C LYS A 388 4.41 -5.95 -36.94
N LEU A 389 4.70 -5.91 -35.64
CA LEU A 389 4.11 -4.93 -34.71
C LEU A 389 4.87 -3.60 -34.69
N ILE A 390 6.13 -3.61 -35.14
CA ILE A 390 6.99 -2.44 -35.29
C ILE A 390 7.69 -2.49 -36.66
N TRP A 391 8.01 -1.31 -37.22
CA TRP A 391 8.74 -1.20 -38.49
C TRP A 391 9.88 -0.19 -38.37
N GLN A 392 10.87 -0.32 -39.25
CA GLN A 392 11.94 0.67 -39.36
C GLN A 392 11.39 1.91 -40.09
N PRO A 393 11.75 3.13 -39.63
CA PRO A 393 11.40 4.35 -40.34
C PRO A 393 12.07 4.30 -41.73
N ARG A 394 11.33 4.69 -42.77
CA ARG A 394 11.83 4.75 -44.15
C ARG A 394 12.97 5.75 -44.30
#